data_AF-A0A3D5DUU1-F1
#
_entry.id   AF-A0A3D5DUU1-F1
#
_cell.length_a   1.000
_cell.length_b   1.000
_cell.length_c   1.000
_cell.angle_alpha   90.00
_cell.angle_beta   90.00
_cell.angle_gamma   90.00
#
_symmetry.space_group_name_H-M   'P 1'
#
loop_
_entity.id
_entity.type
_entity.pdbx_description
1 polymer ?
#
loop_
_entity_poly.entity_id
_entity_poly.type
_entity_poly.pdbx_seq_one_letter_code
_entity_poly.pdbx_strand_id
1 'polypeptide(L)'
;MRETPGELHVAYASRDGSTRVSVDTQMAAQFEGSTLFANLEEASKFFQKDSAGYSATRDRHRLDGLRLTTSSWQVQPVHVRAAHSSFFDDLHRFPPGSATLDCALLMRDVPVTWSPLAPMLVPEVPLPLPAGNTARSE
;
A
#
# COMPACT_ATOMS: atom_id res chain seq x y z
N MET A 1 1.29 -12.68 11.32
CA MET A 1 0.42 -11.67 11.95
C MET A 1 0.34 -11.97 13.43
N ARG A 2 0.42 -10.93 14.26
CA ARG A 2 0.12 -11.00 15.70
C ARG A 2 -0.77 -9.81 16.02
N GLU A 3 -1.83 -10.05 16.77
CA GLU A 3 -2.79 -9.02 17.13
C GLU A 3 -3.17 -9.17 18.60
N THR A 4 -3.19 -8.04 19.30
CA THR A 4 -3.70 -7.88 20.66
C THR A 4 -4.63 -6.67 20.70
N PRO A 5 -5.35 -6.44 21.81
CA PRO A 5 -6.16 -5.24 21.93
C PRO A 5 -5.38 -3.94 21.71
N GLY A 6 -4.10 -3.88 22.13
CA GLY A 6 -3.29 -2.67 22.07
C GLY A 6 -2.29 -2.59 20.92
N GLU A 7 -1.98 -3.71 20.25
CA GLU A 7 -0.89 -3.79 19.27
C GLU A 7 -1.26 -4.68 18.09
N LEU A 8 -0.78 -4.31 16.91
CA LEU A 8 -0.91 -5.10 15.69
C LEU A 8 0.45 -5.17 14.99
N HIS A 9 0.89 -6.38 14.71
CA HIS A 9 2.04 -6.66 13.87
C HIS A 9 1.61 -7.48 12.65
N VAL A 10 1.85 -6.90 11.48
CA VAL A 10 1.67 -7.57 10.19
C VAL A 10 3.02 -7.67 9.51
N ALA A 11 3.38 -8.85 9.05
CA ALA A 11 4.56 -9.06 8.23
C ALA A 11 4.25 -10.07 7.14
N TYR A 12 4.78 -9.78 5.95
CA TYR A 12 4.67 -10.60 4.76
C TYR A 12 6.03 -10.67 4.06
N ALA A 13 6.37 -11.85 3.58
CA ALA A 13 7.49 -12.07 2.68
C ALA A 13 7.03 -12.96 1.54
N SER A 14 7.36 -12.59 0.30
CA SER A 14 7.12 -13.44 -0.86
C SER A 14 8.04 -14.67 -0.81
N ARG A 15 7.62 -15.77 -1.45
CA ARG A 15 8.39 -17.02 -1.47
C ARG A 15 9.77 -16.90 -2.12
N ASP A 16 9.89 -16.02 -3.11
CA ASP A 16 11.14 -15.71 -3.81
C ASP A 16 12.01 -14.67 -3.07
N GLY A 17 11.54 -14.16 -1.93
CA GLY A 17 12.25 -13.16 -1.12
C GLY A 17 12.33 -11.76 -1.72
N SER A 18 11.76 -11.53 -2.91
CA SER A 18 11.83 -10.25 -3.62
C SER A 18 11.00 -9.15 -2.95
N THR A 19 9.94 -9.54 -2.25
CA THR A 19 9.03 -8.62 -1.56
C THR A 19 9.01 -8.92 -0.07
N ARG A 20 9.29 -7.92 0.75
CA ARG A 20 9.13 -7.97 2.21
C ARG A 20 8.44 -6.71 2.68
N VAL A 21 7.40 -6.87 3.48
CA VAL A 21 6.66 -5.75 4.09
C VAL A 21 6.38 -6.11 5.54
N SER A 22 6.60 -5.17 6.46
CA SER A 22 6.15 -5.31 7.84
C SER A 22 5.69 -3.98 8.40
N VAL A 23 4.69 -4.03 9.27
CA VAL A 23 4.19 -2.87 10.00
C VAL A 23 3.92 -3.29 11.44
N ASP A 24 4.47 -2.52 12.36
CA ASP A 24 4.28 -2.60 13.80
C ASP A 24 3.51 -1.36 14.25
N THR A 25 2.31 -1.57 14.79
CA THR A 25 1.46 -0.49 15.25
C THR A 25 0.98 -0.69 16.68
N GLN A 26 0.71 0.42 17.34
CA GLN A 26 0.07 0.48 18.64
C GLN A 26 -1.22 1.30 18.50
N MET A 27 -2.28 0.90 19.20
CA MET A 27 -3.50 1.70 19.27
C MET A 27 -3.21 3.09 19.86
N ALA A 28 -3.74 4.12 19.21
CA ALA A 28 -3.63 5.49 19.67
C ALA A 28 -4.99 6.00 20.17
N ALA A 29 -4.97 6.88 21.17
CA ALA A 29 -6.18 7.55 21.63
C ALA A 29 -6.60 8.72 20.71
N GLN A 30 -5.63 9.30 20.00
CA GLN A 30 -5.80 10.48 19.16
C GLN A 30 -5.11 10.25 17.81
N PHE A 31 -5.65 10.88 16.77
CA PHE A 31 -5.05 10.90 15.44
C PHE A 31 -4.11 12.10 15.35
N GLU A 32 -2.81 11.83 15.28
CA GLU A 32 -1.75 12.84 15.26
C GLU A 32 -0.65 12.44 14.28
N GLY A 33 0.16 13.42 13.86
CA GLY A 33 1.35 13.19 13.05
C GLY A 33 1.13 13.13 11.53
N SER A 34 -0.12 13.13 11.07
CA SER A 34 -0.41 13.27 9.64
C SER A 34 -0.15 14.70 9.17
N THR A 35 0.53 14.82 8.03
CA THR A 35 0.71 16.06 7.26
C THR A 35 -0.34 16.22 6.16
N LEU A 36 -0.99 15.13 5.77
CA LEU A 36 -1.99 15.08 4.69
C LEU A 36 -3.42 15.28 5.17
N PHE A 37 -3.73 14.93 6.42
CA PHE A 37 -5.09 14.98 6.97
C PHE A 37 -5.13 15.78 8.27
N ALA A 38 -6.11 16.68 8.38
CA ALA A 38 -6.26 17.52 9.58
C ALA A 38 -6.79 16.73 10.79
N ASN A 39 -7.53 15.64 10.55
CA ASN A 39 -8.11 14.80 11.60
C ASN A 39 -8.50 13.41 11.08
N LEU A 40 -8.88 12.52 12.00
CA LEU A 40 -9.31 11.15 11.70
C LEU A 40 -10.52 11.09 10.75
N GLU A 41 -11.45 12.05 10.84
CA GLU A 41 -12.65 12.05 10.01
C GLU A 41 -12.30 12.30 8.54
N GLU A 42 -11.38 13.23 8.28
CA GLU A 42 -10.89 13.51 6.93
C GLU A 42 -10.16 12.31 6.32
N ALA A 43 -9.23 11.71 7.08
CA ALA A 43 -8.53 10.50 6.67
C ALA A 43 -9.53 9.35 6.40
N SER A 44 -10.47 9.13 7.31
CA SER A 44 -11.53 8.12 7.18
C SER A 44 -12.35 8.31 5.91
N LYS A 45 -12.81 9.54 5.61
CA LYS A 45 -13.57 9.85 4.39
C LYS A 45 -12.75 9.65 3.11
N PHE A 46 -11.44 9.91 3.17
CA PHE A 46 -10.55 9.66 2.04
C PHE A 46 -10.47 8.16 1.74
N PHE A 47 -10.12 7.33 2.73
CA PHE A 47 -9.99 5.89 2.55
C PHE A 47 -11.32 5.18 2.29
N GLN A 48 -12.44 5.68 2.81
CA GLN A 48 -13.76 5.10 2.55
C GLN A 48 -14.15 5.16 1.06
N LYS A 49 -13.65 6.15 0.32
CA LYS A 49 -13.91 6.28 -1.13
C LYS A 49 -13.13 5.27 -1.95
N ASP A 50 -12.02 4.74 -1.43
CA ASP A 50 -11.12 3.86 -2.14
C ASP A 50 -11.23 2.42 -1.61
N SER A 51 -12.27 1.73 -2.07
CA SER A 51 -12.58 0.38 -1.62
C SER A 51 -12.15 -0.72 -2.59
N ALA A 52 -11.48 -0.36 -3.70
CA ALA A 52 -11.08 -1.28 -4.76
C ALA A 52 -9.55 -1.42 -4.81
N GLY A 53 -9.03 -2.62 -4.58
CA GLY A 53 -7.61 -2.94 -4.72
C GLY A 53 -7.35 -3.83 -5.93
N TYR A 54 -6.20 -3.65 -6.58
CA TYR A 54 -5.72 -4.52 -7.66
C TYR A 54 -4.39 -5.14 -7.29
N SER A 55 -4.21 -6.42 -7.61
CA SER A 55 -2.99 -7.18 -7.31
C SER A 55 -2.42 -7.81 -8.57
N ALA A 56 -1.09 -7.88 -8.65
CA ALA A 56 -0.40 -8.52 -9.76
C ALA A 56 -0.68 -10.02 -9.79
N THR A 57 -0.85 -10.55 -10.99
CA THR A 57 -1.02 -11.99 -11.21
C THR A 57 0.26 -12.60 -11.81
N ARG A 58 0.26 -13.92 -12.05
CA ARG A 58 1.34 -14.57 -12.82
C ARG A 58 1.39 -14.08 -14.26
N ASP A 59 0.28 -13.57 -14.78
CA ASP A 59 0.23 -12.89 -16.06
C ASP A 59 0.57 -11.41 -15.84
N ARG A 60 1.73 -10.99 -16.37
CA ARG A 60 2.25 -9.62 -16.26
C ARG A 60 1.35 -8.58 -16.91
N HIS A 61 0.39 -9.00 -17.74
CA HIS A 61 -0.57 -8.13 -18.42
C HIS A 61 -1.93 -8.08 -17.72
N ARG A 62 -2.06 -8.71 -16.53
CA ARG A 62 -3.34 -8.79 -15.82
C ARG A 62 -3.18 -8.52 -14.33
N LEU A 63 -4.04 -7.65 -13.82
CA LEU A 63 -4.26 -7.43 -12.40
C LEU A 63 -5.64 -7.94 -11.98
N ASP A 64 -5.68 -8.75 -10.93
CA ASP A 64 -6.94 -9.20 -10.35
C ASP A 64 -7.42 -8.17 -9.32
N GLY A 65 -8.65 -7.71 -9.49
CA GLY A 65 -9.28 -6.67 -8.67
C GLY A 65 -10.20 -7.25 -7.60
N LEU A 66 -10.21 -6.63 -6.43
CA LEU A 66 -11.08 -6.97 -5.32
C LEU A 66 -11.68 -5.70 -4.73
N ARG A 67 -12.96 -5.73 -4.40
CA ARG A 67 -13.65 -4.63 -3.72
C ARG A 67 -14.05 -5.03 -2.31
N LEU A 68 -13.73 -4.16 -1.36
CA LEU A 68 -14.24 -4.19 0.01
C LEU A 68 -15.59 -3.46 0.06
N THR A 69 -16.60 -4.08 0.64
CA THR A 69 -17.86 -3.41 1.01
C THR A 69 -18.13 -3.63 2.49
N THR A 70 -18.52 -2.57 3.20
CA THR A 70 -18.95 -2.65 4.59
C THR A 70 -20.16 -1.76 4.82
N SER A 71 -21.10 -2.22 5.65
CA SER A 71 -22.22 -1.41 6.13
C SER A 71 -21.88 -0.63 7.41
N SER A 72 -20.72 -0.86 8.01
CA SER A 72 -20.33 -0.32 9.33
C SER A 72 -18.89 0.18 9.28
N TRP A 73 -18.58 1.05 8.31
CA TRP A 73 -17.24 1.63 8.17
C TRP A 73 -16.80 2.33 9.47
N GLN A 74 -15.73 1.82 10.06
CA GLN A 74 -15.12 2.41 11.24
C GLN A 74 -13.61 2.19 11.20
N VAL A 75 -12.87 3.26 11.47
CA VAL A 75 -11.41 3.25 11.57
C VAL A 75 -10.99 3.79 12.94
N GLN A 76 -9.86 3.30 13.43
CA GLN A 76 -9.21 3.74 14.65
C GLN A 76 -7.81 4.26 14.33
N PRO A 77 -7.34 5.31 15.01
CA PRO A 77 -5.98 5.79 14.83
C PRO A 77 -5.00 4.80 15.45
N VAL A 78 -3.85 4.63 14.81
CA VAL A 78 -2.74 3.86 15.35
C VAL A 78 -1.45 4.64 15.22
N HIS A 79 -0.56 4.47 16.21
CA HIS A 79 0.80 4.93 16.14
C HIS A 79 1.67 3.86 15.50
N VAL A 80 2.39 4.22 14.43
CA VAL A 80 3.30 3.30 13.74
C VAL A 80 4.64 3.34 14.47
N ARG A 81 5.02 2.21 15.09
CA ARG A 81 6.33 2.07 15.74
C ARG A 81 7.42 1.78 14.72
N ALA A 82 7.11 0.93 13.74
CA ALA A 82 8.00 0.61 12.63
C ALA A 82 7.18 0.25 11.39
N ALA A 83 7.66 0.65 10.23
CA ALA A 83 7.15 0.20 8.95
C ALA A 83 8.35 -0.05 8.02
N HIS A 84 8.33 -1.19 7.34
CA HIS A 84 9.33 -1.59 6.38
C HIS A 84 8.66 -2.10 5.12
N SER A 85 9.24 -1.77 3.98
CA SER A 85 8.80 -2.24 2.67
C SER A 85 10.00 -2.29 1.75
N SER A 86 10.34 -3.47 1.24
CA SER A 86 11.43 -3.63 0.29
C SER A 86 11.28 -2.75 -0.96
N PHE A 87 10.06 -2.29 -1.25
CA PHE A 87 9.79 -1.36 -2.33
C PHE A 87 10.10 0.09 -1.95
N PHE A 88 9.60 0.59 -0.81
CA PHE A 88 9.80 1.98 -0.38
C PHE A 88 11.17 2.22 0.27
N ASP A 89 11.79 1.18 0.84
CA ASP A 89 13.11 1.22 1.47
C ASP A 89 14.26 1.17 0.45
N ASP A 90 13.96 0.96 -0.85
CA ASP A 90 14.96 0.99 -1.91
C ASP A 90 15.41 2.44 -2.19
N LEU A 91 16.58 2.80 -1.65
CA LEU A 91 17.17 4.13 -1.76
C LEU A 91 17.53 4.54 -3.20
N HIS A 92 17.68 3.59 -4.13
CA HIS A 92 17.88 3.93 -5.54
C HIS A 92 16.59 4.40 -6.20
N ARG A 93 15.43 3.95 -5.69
CA ARG A 93 14.10 4.29 -6.21
C ARG A 93 13.48 5.46 -5.44
N PHE A 94 13.72 5.49 -4.13
CA PHE A 94 13.22 6.51 -3.21
C PHE A 94 14.40 7.08 -2.40
N PRO A 95 15.06 8.13 -2.91
CA PRO A 95 16.07 8.86 -2.14
C PRO A 95 15.52 9.30 -0.76
N PRO A 96 16.38 9.47 0.25
CA PRO A 96 15.93 9.87 1.59
C PRO A 96 15.01 11.10 1.55
N GLY A 97 13.83 10.97 2.14
CA GLY A 97 12.80 12.01 2.18
C GLY A 97 11.85 12.07 0.97
N SER A 98 12.07 11.28 -0.09
CA SER A 98 11.15 11.25 -1.23
C SER A 98 9.90 10.41 -0.99
N ALA A 99 9.96 9.47 -0.04
CA ALA A 99 8.82 8.67 0.39
C ALA A 99 8.82 8.63 1.92
N THR A 100 7.76 9.15 2.52
CA THR A 100 7.57 9.20 3.97
C THR A 100 6.19 8.65 4.30
N LEU A 101 6.11 7.78 5.30
CA LEU A 101 4.84 7.32 5.82
C LEU A 101 4.14 8.47 6.55
N ASP A 102 2.92 8.80 6.12
CA ASP A 102 2.16 9.90 6.70
C ASP A 102 1.32 9.45 7.90
N CYS A 103 0.49 8.42 7.73
CA CYS A 103 -0.34 7.88 8.80
C CYS A 103 -0.72 6.41 8.54
N ALA A 104 -1.26 5.76 9.56
CA ALA A 104 -1.88 4.45 9.45
C ALA A 104 -3.19 4.42 10.22
N LEU A 105 -4.15 3.66 9.69
CA LEU A 105 -5.49 3.48 10.26
C LEU A 105 -5.77 1.98 10.44
N LEU A 106 -6.44 1.64 11.52
CA LEU A 106 -6.86 0.27 11.81
C LEU A 106 -8.37 0.14 11.66
N MET A 107 -8.79 -0.86 10.89
CA MET A 107 -10.17 -1.37 10.90
C MET A 107 -10.18 -2.70 11.64
N ARG A 108 -10.95 -2.79 12.73
CA ARG A 108 -11.06 -3.99 13.56
C ARG A 108 -12.54 -4.29 13.85
N ASP A 109 -12.90 -5.56 13.83
CA ASP A 109 -14.25 -6.06 14.12
C ASP A 109 -15.35 -5.41 13.23
N VAL A 110 -14.99 -5.07 11.99
CA VAL A 110 -15.91 -4.50 11.00
C VAL A 110 -16.44 -5.60 10.09
N PRO A 111 -17.76 -5.72 9.88
CA PRO A 111 -18.32 -6.65 8.89
C PRO A 111 -17.89 -6.23 7.49
N VAL A 112 -17.19 -7.12 6.79
CA VAL A 112 -16.66 -6.88 5.44
C VAL A 112 -17.12 -7.99 4.50
N THR A 113 -17.61 -7.57 3.34
CA THR A 113 -17.80 -8.43 2.17
C THR A 113 -16.77 -8.09 1.12
N TRP A 114 -16.07 -9.11 0.62
CA TRP A 114 -15.16 -8.99 -0.51
C TRP A 114 -15.84 -9.48 -1.78
N SER A 115 -15.76 -8.69 -2.86
CA SER A 115 -16.32 -9.07 -4.15
C SER A 115 -15.29 -8.90 -5.25
N PRO A 116 -15.15 -9.86 -6.18
CA PRO A 116 -14.22 -9.72 -7.28
C PRO A 116 -14.64 -8.57 -8.20
N LEU A 117 -13.64 -7.87 -8.74
CA LEU A 117 -13.83 -6.90 -9.81
C LEU A 117 -13.40 -7.50 -11.15
N ALA A 118 -13.80 -6.87 -12.24
CA ALA A 118 -13.25 -7.19 -13.55
C ALA A 118 -11.72 -7.03 -13.51
N PRO A 119 -10.96 -7.99 -14.07
CA PRO A 119 -9.51 -7.87 -14.16
C PRO A 119 -9.12 -6.62 -14.97
N MET A 120 -8.08 -5.95 -14.54
CA MET A 120 -7.50 -4.83 -15.28
C MET A 120 -6.39 -5.36 -16.19
N LEU A 121 -6.48 -5.05 -17.48
CA LEU A 121 -5.43 -5.37 -18.45
C LEU A 121 -4.37 -4.26 -18.43
N VAL A 122 -3.12 -4.64 -18.29
CA VAL A 122 -1.98 -3.72 -18.29
C VAL A 122 -1.35 -3.75 -19.68
N PRO A 123 -1.44 -2.65 -20.45
CA PRO A 123 -0.82 -2.58 -21.77
C PRO A 123 0.70 -2.69 -21.64
N GLU A 124 1.32 -3.39 -22.59
CA GLU A 124 2.78 -3.42 -22.69
C GLU A 124 3.25 -2.04 -23.12
N VAL A 125 3.96 -1.33 -22.24
CA VAL A 125 4.67 -0.10 -22.63
C VAL A 125 5.95 -0.55 -23.33
N PRO A 126 6.14 -0.28 -24.63
CA PRO A 126 7.40 -0.58 -25.29
C PRO A 126 8.52 0.17 -24.57
N LEU A 127 9.56 -0.54 -24.14
CA LEU A 127 10.77 0.12 -23.65
C LEU A 127 11.28 1.05 -24.76
N PRO A 128 11.67 2.31 -24.46
CA PRO A 128 12.29 3.17 -25.45
C PRO A 128 13.53 2.47 -25.99
N LEU A 129 13.63 2.38 -27.32
CA LEU A 129 14.79 1.79 -28.00
C LEU A 129 16.06 2.50 -27.51
N PRO A 130 17.14 1.77 -27.19
CA PRO A 130 18.40 2.40 -26.82
C PRO A 130 18.83 3.33 -27.96
N ALA A 131 19.22 4.56 -27.62
CA ALA A 131 19.69 5.55 -28.59
C ALA A 131 20.83 4.92 -29.40
N GLY A 132 20.57 4.67 -30.69
CA GLY A 132 21.54 4.09 -31.60
C GLY A 132 22.79 4.95 -31.61
N ASN A 133 23.93 4.34 -31.26
CA ASN A 133 25.22 4.99 -31.33
C ASN A 133 25.50 5.33 -32.80
N THR A 134 25.33 6.60 -33.18
CA THR A 134 25.76 7.09 -34.50
C THR A 134 27.27 7.20 -34.46
N ALA A 135 27.94 6.09 -34.75
CA ALA A 135 29.34 6.11 -35.13
C ALA A 135 29.46 6.93 -36.42
N ARG A 136 29.86 8.20 -36.30
CA ARG A 136 30.48 8.91 -37.42
C ARG A 136 31.75 8.16 -37.77
N SER A 137 31.77 7.56 -38.95
CA SER A 137 33.00 7.19 -39.64
C SER A 137 33.12 8.16 -40.81
N GLU A 138 34.25 8.86 -40.83
CA GLU A 138 34.70 9.81 -41.85
C GLU A 138 34.86 9.16 -43.23
#